data_AF-A0A1J3J4Z3-F1
#
_entry.id   AF-A0A1J3J4Z3-F1
#
_cell.length_a   1.000
_cell.length_b   1.000
_cell.length_c   1.000
_cell.angle_alpha   90.00
_cell.angle_beta   90.00
_cell.angle_gamma   90.00
#
_symmetry.space_group_name_H-M   'P 1'
#
loop_
_entity.id
_entity.type
_entity.pdbx_description
1 polymer ?
#
loop_
_entity_poly.entity_id
_entity_poly.type
_entity_poly.pdbx_seq_one_letter_code
_entity_poly.pdbx_strand_id
1 'polypeptide(L)'
;NVGDSAIVIDKTAPPSATFNDFVASLPANECRYAIFDFEYEISAADGLRQKILFVVWAPDSSKIKDKMLTASSKDALKKKLVGISLEVQATDLSEITKEGVIAKITAISR
;
A
#
# COMPACT_ATOMS: atom_id res chain seq x y z
N ASN A 1 19.75 21.54 12.25
CA ASN A 1 19.76 20.28 11.48
C ASN A 1 18.37 19.66 11.47
N VAL A 2 17.52 20.08 10.54
CA VAL A 2 16.24 19.43 10.23
C VAL A 2 16.57 18.46 9.10
N GLY A 3 16.51 17.15 9.34
CA GLY A 3 17.10 16.18 8.39
C GLY A 3 16.32 14.91 8.10
N ASP A 4 15.40 14.44 8.94
CA ASP A 4 14.68 13.16 8.75
C ASP A 4 13.32 13.18 9.47
N SER A 5 12.39 14.08 9.10
CA SER A 5 11.12 14.19 9.86
C SER A 5 9.89 14.52 9.01
N ALA A 6 9.94 14.27 7.71
CA ALA A 6 8.81 14.52 6.82
C ALA A 6 8.57 13.31 5.91
N ILE A 7 7.30 12.95 5.78
CA ILE A 7 6.84 12.03 4.75
C ILE A 7 6.60 12.87 3.50
N VAL A 8 7.29 12.56 2.41
CA VAL A 8 7.21 13.28 1.14
C VAL A 8 6.74 12.35 0.03
N ILE A 9 6.20 12.92 -1.04
CA ILE A 9 5.82 12.16 -2.23
C ILE A 9 7.10 11.79 -2.98
N ASP A 10 7.36 10.49 -3.11
CA ASP A 10 8.48 9.96 -3.89
C ASP A 10 8.11 9.90 -5.38
N LYS A 11 6.93 9.32 -5.67
CA LYS A 11 6.43 9.12 -7.03
C LYS A 11 4.92 9.22 -7.10
N THR A 12 4.42 9.73 -8.22
CA THR A 12 3.00 9.65 -8.60
C THR A 12 2.91 8.90 -9.93
N ALA A 13 2.11 7.83 -9.95
CA ALA A 13 1.85 7.03 -11.15
C ALA A 13 0.70 7.65 -11.97
N PRO A 14 0.66 7.43 -13.30
CA PRO A 14 -0.48 7.87 -14.11
C PRO A 14 -1.75 7.10 -13.72
N PRO A 15 -2.96 7.63 -13.98
CA PRO A 15 -4.22 6.94 -13.71
C PRO A 15 -4.38 5.60 -14.44
N SER A 16 -3.61 5.38 -15.52
CA SER A 16 -3.59 4.13 -16.29
C SER A 16 -2.66 3.07 -15.71
N ALA A 17 -1.94 3.36 -14.63
CA ALA A 17 -1.01 2.40 -14.03
C ALA A 17 -1.78 1.23 -13.40
N THR A 18 -1.34 0.01 -13.70
CA THR A 18 -1.97 -1.20 -13.18
C THR A 18 -1.45 -1.56 -11.80
N PHE A 19 -2.15 -2.46 -11.11
CA PHE A 19 -1.65 -3.04 -9.86
C PHE A 19 -0.28 -3.72 -10.03
N ASN A 20 -0.03 -4.34 -11.19
CA ASN A 20 1.26 -4.99 -11.45
C ASN A 20 2.38 -3.95 -11.61
N ASP A 21 2.09 -2.83 -12.28
CA ASP A 21 3.05 -1.71 -12.39
C ASP A 21 3.36 -1.12 -11.01
N PHE A 22 2.35 -1.02 -10.15
CA PHE A 22 2.52 -0.62 -8.76
C PHE A 22 3.44 -1.58 -8.00
N VAL A 23 3.15 -2.89 -7.99
CA VAL A 23 3.97 -3.89 -7.29
C VAL A 23 5.40 -3.91 -7.83
N ALA A 24 5.57 -3.82 -9.16
CA ALA A 24 6.90 -3.78 -9.79
C ALA A 24 7.68 -2.49 -9.48
N SER A 25 7.00 -1.43 -9.04
CA SER A 25 7.66 -0.17 -8.66
C SER A 25 8.18 -0.14 -7.22
N LEU A 26 7.86 -1.15 -6.40
CA LEU A 26 8.28 -1.19 -5.00
C LEU A 26 9.79 -1.50 -4.88
N PRO A 27 10.55 -0.72 -4.09
CA PRO A 27 11.99 -0.89 -3.99
C PRO A 27 12.37 -2.12 -3.17
N ALA A 28 13.40 -2.86 -3.58
CA ALA A 28 13.81 -4.08 -2.90
C ALA A 28 14.45 -3.85 -1.51
N ASN A 29 14.98 -2.68 -1.23
CA ASN A 29 15.83 -2.41 -0.05
C ASN A 29 15.42 -1.16 0.74
N GLU A 30 14.25 -0.59 0.45
CA GLU A 30 13.76 0.60 1.13
C GLU A 30 12.29 0.46 1.52
N CYS A 31 11.91 1.10 2.62
CA CYS A 31 10.51 1.17 3.04
C CYS A 31 9.75 2.25 2.25
N ARG A 32 8.47 2.01 1.99
CA ARG A 32 7.56 2.96 1.34
C ARG A 32 6.16 2.87 1.92
N TYR A 33 5.46 3.99 1.90
CA TYR A 33 4.01 3.99 1.92
C TYR A 33 3.49 4.19 0.50
N ALA A 34 2.38 3.55 0.16
CA ALA A 34 1.69 3.81 -1.09
C ALA A 34 0.19 3.93 -0.86
N ILE A 35 -0.44 4.79 -1.67
CA ILE A 35 -1.88 4.85 -1.83
C ILE A 35 -2.19 4.35 -3.22
N PHE A 36 -3.04 3.34 -3.28
CA PHE A 36 -3.41 2.71 -4.53
C PHE A 36 -4.92 2.61 -4.62
N ASP A 37 -5.49 3.12 -5.71
CA ASP A 37 -6.91 2.93 -6.00
C ASP A 37 -7.09 1.55 -6.64
N PHE A 38 -7.60 0.60 -5.85
CA PHE A 38 -7.67 -0.79 -6.23
C PHE A 38 -9.02 -1.12 -6.84
N GLU A 39 -9.00 -1.35 -8.13
CA GLU A 39 -10.13 -1.81 -8.91
C GLU A 39 -10.19 -3.34 -8.93
N TYR A 40 -11.35 -3.91 -8.62
CA TYR A 40 -11.57 -5.35 -8.53
C TYR A 40 -13.02 -5.74 -8.80
N GLU A 41 -13.21 -7.00 -9.23
CA GLU A 41 -14.50 -7.65 -9.38
C GLU A 41 -14.52 -8.92 -8.53
N ILE A 42 -15.58 -9.11 -7.74
CA ILE A 42 -15.77 -10.35 -6.95
C ILE A 42 -16.43 -11.43 -7.81
N SER A 43 -17.37 -11.02 -8.67
CA SER A 43 -18.05 -11.86 -9.63
C SER A 43 -18.48 -11.01 -10.82
N ALA A 44 -18.71 -11.62 -11.98
CA ALA A 44 -19.22 -10.91 -13.16
C ALA A 44 -20.59 -10.23 -12.92
N ALA A 45 -21.33 -10.66 -11.90
CA ALA A 45 -22.61 -10.06 -11.53
C ALA A 45 -22.47 -8.88 -10.54
N ASP A 46 -21.38 -8.81 -9.78
CA ASP A 46 -21.15 -7.77 -8.75
C ASP A 46 -20.69 -6.42 -9.33
N GLY A 47 -20.30 -6.43 -10.61
CA GLY A 47 -19.73 -5.29 -11.31
C GLY A 47 -18.36 -4.86 -10.76
N LEU A 48 -17.79 -3.88 -11.45
CA LEU A 48 -16.51 -3.28 -11.12
C LEU A 48 -16.61 -2.43 -9.85
N ARG A 49 -15.72 -2.70 -8.88
CA ARG A 49 -15.65 -1.96 -7.61
C ARG A 49 -14.26 -1.39 -7.42
N GLN A 50 -14.18 -0.28 -6.70
CA GLN A 50 -12.92 0.38 -6.36
C GLN A 50 -12.80 0.57 -4.85
N LYS A 51 -11.59 0.45 -4.32
CA LYS A 51 -11.26 0.72 -2.92
C LYS A 51 -9.88 1.35 -2.81
N ILE A 52 -9.78 2.39 -1.99
CA ILE A 52 -8.49 3.02 -1.67
C ILE A 52 -7.72 2.13 -0.70
N LEU A 53 -6.57 1.62 -1.14
CA LEU A 53 -5.63 0.88 -0.33
C LEU A 53 -4.56 1.81 0.26
N PHE A 54 -4.22 1.56 1.51
CA PHE A 54 -3.01 2.07 2.13
C PHE A 54 -2.02 0.93 2.30
N VAL A 55 -0.95 0.96 1.51
CA VAL A 55 0.08 -0.08 1.51
C VAL A 55 1.29 0.40 2.30
N VAL A 56 1.74 -0.42 3.24
CA VAL A 56 2.98 -0.25 3.99
C VAL A 56 3.95 -1.32 3.50
N TRP A 57 4.94 -0.88 2.74
CA TRP A 57 6.00 -1.72 2.19
C TRP A 57 7.24 -1.59 3.07
N ALA A 58 7.69 -2.70 3.65
CA ALA A 58 8.85 -2.74 4.52
C ALA A 58 9.68 -4.00 4.27
N PRO A 59 10.44 -4.06 3.15
CA PRO A 59 11.08 -5.30 2.72
C PRO A 59 12.13 -5.76 3.71
N ASP A 60 12.39 -7.07 3.74
CA ASP A 60 13.27 -7.61 4.77
C ASP A 60 14.71 -7.11 4.70
N SER A 61 15.16 -6.79 3.50
CA SER A 61 16.43 -6.15 3.16
C SER A 61 16.56 -4.69 3.58
N SER A 62 15.46 -4.02 3.99
CA SER A 62 15.51 -2.64 4.49
C SER A 62 16.24 -2.54 5.82
N LYS A 63 16.87 -1.40 6.06
CA LYS A 63 17.53 -1.11 7.34
C LYS A 63 16.51 -1.14 8.48
N ILE A 64 16.91 -1.70 9.62
CA ILE A 64 16.06 -1.79 10.82
C ILE A 64 15.53 -0.39 11.23
N LYS A 65 16.38 0.64 11.16
CA LYS A 65 15.99 2.03 11.46
C LYS A 65 14.83 2.50 10.58
N ASP A 66 14.84 2.16 9.31
CA ASP A 66 13.82 2.59 8.34
C ASP A 66 12.49 1.85 8.56
N LYS A 67 12.57 0.55 8.89
CA LYS A 67 11.40 -0.24 9.31
C LYS A 67 10.77 0.34 10.58
N MET A 68 11.59 0.70 11.57
CA MET A 68 11.13 1.32 12.80
C MET A 68 10.47 2.68 12.55
N LEU A 69 11.07 3.52 11.70
CA LEU A 69 10.52 4.84 11.35
C LEU A 69 9.19 4.72 10.59
N THR A 70 9.11 3.76 9.67
CA THR A 70 7.90 3.45 8.91
C THR A 70 6.80 2.89 9.83
N ALA A 71 7.14 2.07 10.82
CA ALA A 71 6.16 1.57 11.78
C ALA A 71 5.63 2.70 12.68
N SER A 72 6.51 3.56 13.20
CA SER A 72 6.14 4.62 14.14
C SER A 72 5.35 5.77 13.50
N SER A 73 5.59 6.05 12.22
CA SER A 73 4.95 7.16 11.50
C SER A 73 3.64 6.76 10.79
N LYS A 74 3.37 5.44 10.67
CA LYS A 74 2.25 4.87 9.91
C LYS A 74 0.90 5.44 10.33
N ASP A 75 0.60 5.41 11.62
CA ASP A 75 -0.72 5.77 12.13
C ASP A 75 -0.98 7.28 12.01
N ALA A 76 0.06 8.10 12.14
CA ALA A 76 -0.03 9.54 11.93
C ALA A 76 -0.34 9.87 10.47
N LEU A 77 0.29 9.17 9.52
CA LEU A 77 0.01 9.31 8.10
C LEU A 77 -1.41 8.82 7.76
N LYS A 78 -1.77 7.61 8.19
CA LYS A 78 -3.08 7.01 7.93
C LYS A 78 -4.23 7.90 8.40
N LYS A 79 -4.12 8.51 9.57
CA LYS A 79 -5.14 9.43 10.11
C LYS A 79 -5.37 10.67 9.24
N LYS A 80 -4.37 11.12 8.49
CA LYS A 80 -4.49 12.26 7.57
C LYS A 80 -5.12 11.86 6.23
N LEU A 81 -5.14 10.57 5.90
CA LEU A 81 -5.64 10.03 4.66
C LEU A 81 -7.07 9.51 4.87
N VAL A 82 -8.03 10.41 4.69
CA VAL A 82 -9.46 10.10 4.81
C VAL A 82 -9.89 9.23 3.63
N GLY A 83 -10.67 8.18 3.89
CA GLY A 83 -11.23 7.30 2.85
C GLY A 83 -10.45 6.02 2.59
N ILE A 84 -9.36 5.75 3.33
CA ILE A 84 -8.66 4.45 3.28
C ILE A 84 -9.66 3.34 3.62
N SER A 85 -9.82 2.42 2.68
CA SER A 85 -10.75 1.28 2.80
C SER A 85 -10.08 0.04 3.38
N LEU A 86 -8.79 -0.16 3.08
CA LEU A 86 -8.02 -1.30 3.56
C LEU A 86 -6.56 -0.90 3.77
N GLU A 87 -5.97 -1.39 4.85
CA GLU A 87 -4.52 -1.34 5.08
C GLU A 87 -3.89 -2.68 4.70
N VAL A 88 -2.83 -2.63 3.90
CA VAL A 88 -2.04 -3.79 3.49
C VAL A 88 -0.61 -3.56 3.96
N GLN A 89 -0.04 -4.53 4.67
CA GLN A 89 1.37 -4.50 5.04
C GLN A 89 2.05 -5.70 4.40
N ALA A 90 3.26 -5.50 3.90
CA ALA A 90 4.04 -6.55 3.26
C ALA A 90 5.54 -6.32 3.40
N THR A 91 6.27 -7.41 3.53
CA THR A 91 7.75 -7.45 3.57
C THR A 91 8.35 -8.17 2.36
N ASP A 92 7.51 -8.81 1.54
CA ASP A 92 7.91 -9.41 0.28
C ASP A 92 6.87 -9.15 -0.82
N LEU A 93 7.33 -9.10 -2.08
CA LEU A 93 6.44 -8.83 -3.22
C LEU A 93 5.39 -9.93 -3.40
N SER A 94 5.70 -11.16 -2.98
CA SER A 94 4.74 -12.28 -3.01
C SER A 94 3.59 -12.12 -2.03
N GLU A 95 3.70 -11.24 -1.03
CA GLU A 95 2.62 -10.95 -0.07
C GLU A 95 1.62 -9.92 -0.62
N ILE A 96 1.99 -9.19 -1.68
CA ILE A 96 1.14 -8.19 -2.34
C ILE A 96 0.56 -8.79 -3.62
N THR A 97 -0.44 -9.65 -3.47
CA THR A 97 -1.18 -10.25 -4.57
C THR A 97 -2.58 -9.66 -4.70
N LYS A 98 -3.11 -9.63 -5.92
CA LYS A 98 -4.48 -9.17 -6.18
C LYS A 98 -5.48 -10.03 -5.41
N GLU A 99 -5.29 -11.34 -5.43
CA GLU A 99 -6.13 -12.33 -4.79
C GLU A 99 -6.12 -12.15 -3.26
N GLY A 100 -4.95 -11.91 -2.68
CA GLY A 100 -4.80 -11.65 -1.25
C GLY A 100 -5.51 -10.37 -0.82
N VAL A 101 -5.43 -9.31 -1.62
CA VAL A 101 -6.15 -8.06 -1.38
C VAL A 101 -7.67 -8.27 -1.48
N ILE A 102 -8.16 -8.94 -2.53
CA ILE A 102 -9.59 -9.24 -2.71
C ILE A 102 -10.12 -10.09 -1.56
N ALA A 103 -9.37 -11.09 -1.10
CA ALA A 103 -9.74 -11.92 0.04
C ALA A 103 -9.90 -11.08 1.32
N LYS A 104 -8.97 -10.15 1.59
CA LYS A 104 -9.06 -9.22 2.73
C LYS A 104 -10.26 -8.28 2.60
N ILE A 105 -10.51 -7.72 1.43
CA ILE A 105 -11.67 -6.86 1.18
C ILE A 105 -12.96 -7.62 1.47
N THR A 106 -13.09 -8.83 0.94
CA THR A 106 -14.30 -9.65 1.09
C THR A 106 -14.52 -10.08 2.54
N ALA A 107 -13.45 -10.34 3.30
CA ALA A 107 -13.55 -10.68 4.71
C ALA A 107 -14.05 -9.51 5.59
N ILE A 108 -13.77 -8.27 5.21
CA ILE A 108 -14.17 -7.06 5.95
C ILE A 108 -15.60 -6.61 5.57
N SER A 109 -16.06 -6.95 4.37
CA SER A 109 -17.38 -6.57 3.87
C SER A 109 -18.50 -7.58 4.23
N ARG A 110 -18.21 -8.58 5.07
CA ARG A 110 -19.21 -9.46 5.70
C ARG A 110 -19.60 -8.91 7.07
#